data_AF-A0A0Q9MUU2-F1
#
_entry.id   AF-A0A0Q9MUU2-F1
#
_cell.length_a   1.000
_cell.length_b   1.000
_cell.length_c   1.000
_cell.angle_alpha   90.00
_cell.angle_beta   90.00
_cell.angle_gamma   90.00
#
_symmetry.space_group_name_H-M   'P 1'
#
loop_
_entity.id
_entity.type
_entity.pdbx_description
1 polymer ?
#
loop_
_entity_poly.entity_id
_entity_poly.type
_entity_poly.pdbx_seq_one_letter_code
_entity_poly.pdbx_strand_id
1 'polypeptide(L)'
;MRLMFLRDQVGLVPSENYPDVAADLLVEGYDSPSLRELAGHLRNDPRGAADLWVQVREELGRPYEDDGDARRALVRHWLQQIVDGVLDPYLGTNLILGHAWHELGQPTELNYLVVLRDDWDDMPQSREDICNKIVEAAHEVLIDW
;
A
#
# COMPACT_ATOMS: atom_id res chain seq x y z
N MET A 1 5.05 -1.32 10.76
CA MET A 1 4.77 0.07 11.20
C MET A 1 4.76 1.12 10.10
N ARG A 2 5.89 1.64 9.59
CA ARG A 2 5.90 2.76 8.59
C ARG A 2 4.96 2.53 7.41
N LEU A 3 4.93 1.31 6.89
CA LEU A 3 4.07 0.90 5.77
C LEU A 3 2.57 1.12 6.02
N MET A 4 2.09 1.01 7.26
CA MET A 4 0.68 1.25 7.58
C MET A 4 0.31 2.72 7.36
N PHE A 5 1.14 3.65 7.84
CA PHE A 5 0.97 5.08 7.59
C PHE A 5 1.12 5.42 6.11
N LEU A 6 2.06 4.80 5.39
CA LEU A 6 2.18 5.02 3.94
C LEU A 6 0.94 4.54 3.19
N ARG A 7 0.39 3.38 3.54
CA ARG A 7 -0.86 2.85 2.96
C ARG A 7 -2.02 3.82 3.19
N ASP A 8 -2.18 4.30 4.41
CA ASP A 8 -3.15 5.33 4.75
C ASP A 8 -2.97 6.59 3.89
N GLN A 9 -1.76 7.12 3.80
CA GLN A 9 -1.45 8.33 3.04
C GLN A 9 -1.88 8.24 1.57
N VAL A 10 -1.71 7.07 0.94
CA VAL A 10 -2.07 6.86 -0.47
C VAL A 10 -3.54 6.42 -0.65
N GLY A 11 -4.35 6.45 0.41
CA GLY A 11 -5.78 6.16 0.37
C GLY A 11 -6.14 4.66 0.41
N LEU A 12 -5.23 3.79 0.82
CA LEU A 12 -5.50 2.34 0.97
C LEU A 12 -6.20 1.98 2.28
N VAL A 13 -6.30 2.92 3.22
CA VAL A 13 -6.99 2.73 4.50
C VAL A 13 -8.20 3.67 4.54
N PRO A 14 -9.41 3.15 4.33
CA PRO A 14 -10.64 3.92 4.53
C PRO A 14 -10.75 4.40 5.98
N SER A 15 -11.25 5.62 6.20
CA SER A 15 -11.30 6.20 7.56
C SER A 15 -12.25 5.49 8.52
N GLU A 16 -13.25 4.79 7.99
CA GLU A 16 -14.13 3.87 8.75
C GLU A 16 -13.39 2.70 9.41
N ASN A 17 -12.19 2.36 8.92
CA ASN A 17 -11.33 1.31 9.48
C ASN A 17 -10.30 1.85 10.47
N TYR A 18 -10.16 3.18 10.63
CA TYR A 18 -9.19 3.75 11.56
C TYR A 18 -9.35 3.29 13.01
N PRO A 19 -10.57 3.05 13.56
CA PRO A 19 -10.69 2.49 14.90
C PRO A 19 -10.05 1.10 15.06
N ASP A 20 -10.21 0.21 14.07
CA ASP A 20 -9.61 -1.13 14.10
C ASP A 20 -8.08 -1.04 13.97
N VAL A 21 -7.60 -0.21 13.06
CA VAL A 21 -6.17 0.02 12.88
C VAL A 21 -5.56 0.61 14.15
N ALA A 22 -6.25 1.53 14.82
CA ALA A 22 -5.81 2.08 16.09
C ALA A 22 -5.74 1.01 17.19
N ALA A 23 -6.73 0.11 17.26
CA ALA A 23 -6.71 -1.01 18.19
C ALA A 23 -5.51 -1.94 17.93
N ASP A 24 -5.23 -2.27 16.67
CA ASP A 24 -4.08 -3.09 16.29
C ASP A 24 -2.75 -2.42 16.68
N LEU A 25 -2.62 -1.10 16.43
CA LEU A 25 -1.45 -0.32 16.83
C LEU A 25 -1.23 -0.33 18.35
N LEU A 26 -2.30 -0.24 19.16
CA LEU A 26 -2.20 -0.36 20.62
C LEU A 26 -1.67 -1.75 21.02
N VAL A 27 -2.13 -2.82 20.37
CA VAL A 27 -1.66 -4.19 20.62
C VAL A 27 -0.19 -4.36 20.23
N GLU A 28 0.25 -3.68 19.16
CA GLU A 28 1.66 -3.63 18.74
C GLU A 28 2.55 -2.78 19.67
N GLY A 29 1.98 -2.16 20.71
CA GLY A 29 2.71 -1.43 21.75
C GLY A 29 2.87 0.06 21.47
N TYR A 30 2.18 0.61 20.48
CA TYR A 30 2.09 2.05 20.27
C TYR A 30 1.09 2.62 21.28
N ASP A 31 1.36 3.83 21.78
CA ASP A 31 0.45 4.50 22.68
C ASP A 31 0.54 6.01 22.47
N SER A 32 -0.61 6.63 22.29
CA SER A 32 -0.80 8.06 22.40
C SER A 32 -2.24 8.34 22.87
N PRO A 33 -2.51 9.52 23.44
CA PRO A 33 -3.87 9.89 23.84
C PRO A 33 -4.87 9.75 22.69
N SER A 34 -4.55 10.30 21.52
CA SER A 34 -5.43 10.28 20.36
C SER A 34 -5.60 8.86 19.79
N LEU A 35 -4.59 7.99 19.93
CA LEU A 35 -4.65 6.61 19.46
C LEU A 35 -5.63 5.78 20.30
N ARG A 36 -5.61 5.96 21.62
CA ARG A 36 -6.57 5.32 22.54
C ARG A 36 -7.99 5.79 22.30
N GLU A 37 -8.18 7.08 22.05
CA GLU A 37 -9.48 7.64 21.72
C GLU A 37 -10.01 7.06 20.40
N LEU A 38 -9.15 7.04 19.36
CA LEU A 38 -9.51 6.52 18.05
C LEU A 38 -9.88 5.04 18.08
N ALA A 39 -9.17 4.22 18.87
CA ALA A 39 -9.50 2.79 19.03
C ALA A 39 -10.90 2.56 19.63
N GLY A 40 -11.41 3.52 20.41
CA GLY A 40 -12.76 3.51 20.96
C GLY A 40 -13.79 4.29 20.13
N HIS A 41 -13.39 4.89 19.01
CA HIS A 41 -14.23 5.82 18.25
C HIS A 41 -15.37 5.12 17.50
N LEU A 42 -16.47 5.83 17.29
CA LEU A 42 -17.66 5.30 16.62
C LEU A 42 -17.43 5.17 15.12
N ARG A 43 -17.75 3.98 14.56
CA ARG A 43 -17.61 3.70 13.11
C ARG A 43 -18.51 4.55 12.21
N ASN A 44 -19.58 5.12 12.75
CA ASN A 44 -20.51 5.96 11.99
C ASN A 44 -20.08 7.44 11.91
N ASP A 45 -18.91 7.79 12.45
CA ASP A 45 -18.32 9.11 12.33
C ASP A 45 -16.92 9.05 11.66
N PRO A 46 -16.89 8.81 10.34
CA PRO A 46 -15.63 8.71 9.57
C PRO A 46 -14.86 10.03 9.49
N ARG A 47 -15.51 11.17 9.75
CA ARG A 47 -14.85 12.49 9.77
C ARG A 47 -14.10 12.69 11.07
N GLY A 48 -14.74 12.46 12.21
CA GLY A 48 -14.06 12.50 13.50
C GLY A 48 -12.92 11.49 13.60
N ALA A 49 -13.09 10.29 13.01
CA ALA A 49 -12.02 9.31 12.91
C ALA A 49 -10.80 9.85 12.14
N ALA A 50 -11.01 10.57 11.04
CA ALA A 50 -9.93 11.15 10.25
C ALA A 50 -9.22 12.30 10.97
N ASP A 51 -9.96 13.15 11.69
CA ASP A 51 -9.38 14.23 12.48
C ASP A 51 -8.49 13.67 13.62
N LEU A 52 -8.95 12.62 14.31
CA LEU A 52 -8.15 11.90 15.32
C LEU A 52 -6.91 11.24 14.69
N TRP A 53 -7.03 10.69 13.49
CA TRP A 53 -5.91 10.05 12.81
C TRP A 53 -4.75 11.02 12.51
N VAL A 54 -5.05 12.26 12.15
CA VAL A 54 -4.03 13.31 11.98
C VAL A 54 -3.30 13.57 13.30
N GLN A 55 -4.02 13.63 14.42
CA GLN A 55 -3.42 13.81 15.75
C GLN A 55 -2.55 12.60 16.14
N VAL A 56 -3.00 11.38 15.87
CA VAL A 56 -2.22 10.15 16.06
C VAL A 56 -0.89 10.21 15.33
N ARG A 57 -0.90 10.64 14.06
CA ARG A 57 0.32 10.79 13.27
C ARG A 57 1.28 11.79 13.89
N GLU A 58 0.80 12.94 14.35
CA GLU A 58 1.63 13.95 15.00
C GLU A 58 2.23 13.43 16.31
N GLU A 59 1.40 12.87 17.19
CA GLU A 59 1.82 12.35 18.50
C GLU A 59 2.82 11.19 18.40
N LEU A 60 2.66 10.32 17.40
CA LEU A 60 3.58 9.20 17.15
C LEU A 60 4.82 9.59 16.34
N GLY A 61 4.96 10.87 15.94
CA GLY A 61 6.07 11.34 15.11
C GLY A 61 6.09 10.71 13.71
N ARG A 62 4.90 10.51 13.12
CA ARG A 62 4.67 9.93 11.78
C ARG A 62 3.93 10.93 10.87
N PRO A 63 4.52 12.11 10.60
CA PRO A 63 3.93 13.06 9.66
C PRO A 63 3.79 12.45 8.26
N TYR A 64 2.96 13.08 7.43
CA TYR A 64 2.88 12.73 6.00
C TYR A 64 4.24 12.93 5.33
N GLU A 65 4.61 11.96 4.50
CA GLU A 65 5.82 12.02 3.67
C GLU A 65 5.50 12.65 2.32
N ASP A 66 6.52 12.92 1.49
CA ASP A 66 6.29 13.25 0.08
C ASP A 66 5.49 12.13 -0.60
N ASP A 67 4.45 12.48 -1.36
CA ASP A 67 3.55 11.49 -1.95
C ASP A 67 4.27 10.55 -2.93
N GLY A 68 5.22 11.09 -3.69
CA GLY A 68 6.05 10.30 -4.59
C GLY A 68 6.96 9.33 -3.83
N ASP A 69 7.60 9.77 -2.76
CA ASP A 69 8.44 8.91 -1.92
C ASP A 69 7.63 7.83 -1.19
N ALA A 70 6.45 8.17 -0.68
CA ALA A 70 5.52 7.24 -0.06
C ALA A 70 5.10 6.12 -1.05
N ARG A 71 4.68 6.50 -2.26
CA ARG A 71 4.31 5.55 -3.31
C ARG A 71 5.48 4.70 -3.76
N ARG A 72 6.69 5.29 -3.97
CA ARG A 72 7.90 4.53 -4.30
C ARG A 72 8.23 3.48 -3.25
N ALA A 73 8.12 3.83 -1.97
CA ALA A 73 8.34 2.89 -0.87
C ALA A 73 7.32 1.75 -0.85
N LEU A 74 6.04 2.05 -1.14
CA LEU A 74 5.01 1.02 -1.26
C LEU A 74 5.20 0.11 -2.47
N VAL A 75 5.56 0.67 -3.63
CA VAL A 75 5.89 -0.10 -4.84
C VAL A 75 7.00 -1.09 -4.55
N ARG A 76 8.12 -0.65 -3.96
CA ARG A 76 9.21 -1.57 -3.57
C ARG A 76 8.73 -2.66 -2.61
N HIS A 77 7.90 -2.31 -1.64
CA HIS A 77 7.36 -3.28 -0.68
C HIS A 77 6.42 -4.31 -1.33
N TRP A 78 5.61 -3.93 -2.32
CA TRP A 78 4.76 -4.85 -3.05
C TRP A 78 5.56 -5.72 -4.02
N LEU A 79 6.52 -5.16 -4.75
CA LEU A 79 7.43 -5.91 -5.61
C LEU A 79 8.17 -6.97 -4.81
N GLN A 80 8.70 -6.63 -3.63
CA GLN A 80 9.38 -7.59 -2.76
C GLN A 80 8.43 -8.72 -2.33
N GLN A 81 7.18 -8.41 -1.97
CA GLN A 81 6.21 -9.45 -1.60
C GLN A 81 5.80 -10.34 -2.76
N ILE A 82 5.76 -9.82 -3.99
CA ILE A 82 5.55 -10.62 -5.20
C ILE A 82 6.71 -11.62 -5.35
N VAL A 83 7.95 -11.12 -5.27
CA VAL A 83 9.17 -11.95 -5.38
C VAL A 83 9.25 -13.00 -4.27
N ASP A 84 8.90 -12.64 -3.05
CA ASP A 84 8.89 -13.56 -1.90
C ASP A 84 7.71 -14.55 -1.92
N GLY A 85 6.79 -14.43 -2.88
CA GLY A 85 5.59 -15.27 -2.98
C GLY A 85 4.54 -15.02 -1.90
N VAL A 86 4.64 -13.89 -1.18
CA VAL A 86 3.69 -13.48 -0.13
C VAL A 86 2.45 -12.82 -0.74
N LEU A 87 2.63 -12.07 -1.83
CA LEU A 87 1.58 -11.38 -2.55
C LEU A 87 1.40 -12.01 -3.92
N ASP A 88 0.15 -12.33 -4.27
CA ASP A 88 -0.19 -12.84 -5.60
C ASP A 88 0.32 -11.88 -6.69
N PRO A 89 1.02 -12.36 -7.73
CA PRO A 89 1.63 -11.50 -8.73
C PRO A 89 0.64 -10.58 -9.43
N TYR A 90 -0.55 -11.07 -9.78
CA TYR A 90 -1.56 -10.27 -10.46
C TYR A 90 -2.18 -9.23 -9.53
N LEU A 91 -2.54 -9.61 -8.30
CA LEU A 91 -3.04 -8.66 -7.30
C LEU A 91 -2.01 -7.58 -6.95
N GLY A 92 -0.75 -7.97 -6.76
CA GLY A 92 0.33 -7.03 -6.49
C GLY A 92 0.58 -6.06 -7.64
N THR A 93 0.53 -6.55 -8.89
CA THR A 93 0.60 -5.68 -10.06
C THR A 93 -0.56 -4.70 -10.09
N ASN A 94 -1.80 -5.15 -9.85
CA ASN A 94 -2.95 -4.25 -9.77
C ASN A 94 -2.82 -3.18 -8.69
N LEU A 95 -2.25 -3.50 -7.53
CA LEU A 95 -1.98 -2.52 -6.47
C LEU A 95 -0.97 -1.47 -6.93
N ILE A 96 0.14 -1.89 -7.53
CA ILE A 96 1.18 -1.00 -8.05
C ILE A 96 0.59 -0.05 -9.11
N LEU A 97 -0.19 -0.59 -10.05
CA LEU A 97 -0.74 0.21 -11.13
C LEU A 97 -1.86 1.14 -10.66
N GLY A 98 -2.75 0.66 -9.80
CA GLY A 98 -3.87 1.44 -9.28
C GLY A 98 -3.45 2.57 -8.33
N HIS A 99 -2.32 2.41 -7.63
CA HIS A 99 -1.92 3.35 -6.57
C HIS A 99 -0.56 4.02 -6.81
N ALA A 100 0.17 3.74 -7.88
CA ALA A 100 1.47 4.38 -8.07
C ALA A 100 1.76 4.78 -9.51
N TRP A 101 1.32 4.02 -10.51
CA TRP A 101 1.73 4.23 -11.90
C TRP A 101 1.53 5.66 -12.41
N HIS A 102 0.28 6.16 -12.36
CA HIS A 102 -0.04 7.51 -12.84
C HIS A 102 0.55 8.61 -11.93
N GLU A 103 0.43 8.43 -10.62
CA GLU A 103 0.89 9.42 -9.62
C GLU A 103 2.41 9.59 -9.61
N LEU A 104 3.16 8.56 -9.99
CA LEU A 104 4.62 8.62 -10.15
C LEU A 104 5.06 9.07 -11.55
N GLY A 105 4.14 9.48 -12.42
CA GLY A 105 4.47 9.96 -13.76
C GLY A 105 4.83 8.85 -14.76
N GLN A 106 4.24 7.66 -14.61
CA GLN A 106 4.38 6.52 -15.53
C GLN A 106 5.84 6.07 -15.73
N PRO A 107 6.53 5.71 -14.63
CA PRO A 107 7.95 5.46 -14.64
C PRO A 107 8.33 4.25 -15.51
N THR A 108 9.27 4.40 -16.43
CA THR A 108 9.48 3.40 -17.51
C THR A 108 9.79 1.98 -17.03
N GLU A 109 10.33 1.83 -15.84
CA GLU A 109 10.70 0.57 -15.20
C GLU A 109 9.48 -0.32 -14.93
N LEU A 110 8.28 0.24 -14.65
CA LEU A 110 7.08 -0.59 -14.43
C LEU A 110 6.27 -0.85 -15.71
N ASN A 111 6.72 -0.36 -16.89
CA ASN A 111 6.00 -0.55 -18.16
C ASN A 111 5.73 -2.02 -18.46
N TYR A 112 6.69 -2.92 -18.19
CA TYR A 112 6.50 -4.33 -18.51
C TYR A 112 5.46 -4.99 -17.60
N LEU A 113 5.34 -4.55 -16.36
CA LEU A 113 4.26 -4.99 -15.46
C LEU A 113 2.88 -4.56 -15.97
N VAL A 114 2.76 -3.39 -16.61
CA VAL A 114 1.52 -2.97 -17.28
C VAL A 114 1.14 -3.94 -18.39
N VAL A 115 2.10 -4.26 -19.27
CA VAL A 115 1.88 -5.21 -20.38
C VAL A 115 1.43 -6.57 -19.87
N LEU A 116 2.12 -7.13 -18.87
CA LEU A 116 1.78 -8.44 -18.31
C LEU A 116 0.40 -8.47 -17.64
N ARG A 117 0.02 -7.35 -17.01
CA ARG A 117 -1.30 -7.21 -16.38
C ARG A 117 -2.43 -7.17 -17.42
N ASP A 118 -2.22 -6.52 -18.55
CA ASP A 118 -3.19 -6.52 -19.65
C ASP A 118 -3.25 -7.90 -20.33
N ASP A 119 -2.10 -8.55 -20.56
CA ASP A 119 -2.03 -9.93 -21.09
C ASP A 119 -2.77 -10.93 -20.19
N TRP A 120 -2.78 -10.75 -18.87
CA TRP A 120 -3.50 -11.62 -17.94
C TRP A 120 -5.01 -11.64 -18.19
N ASP A 121 -5.57 -10.48 -18.51
CA ASP A 121 -6.99 -10.30 -18.78
C ASP A 121 -7.34 -10.88 -20.16
N ASP A 122 -6.46 -10.68 -21.15
CA ASP A 122 -6.66 -11.10 -22.54
C ASP A 122 -6.34 -12.59 -22.79
N MET A 123 -5.49 -13.22 -21.97
CA MET A 123 -4.99 -14.59 -22.17
C MET A 123 -5.20 -15.50 -20.95
N PRO A 124 -6.44 -15.90 -20.61
CA PRO A 124 -6.73 -16.76 -19.45
C PRO A 124 -5.96 -18.09 -19.44
N GLN A 125 -5.67 -18.66 -20.61
CA GLN A 125 -4.91 -19.90 -20.76
C GLN A 125 -3.42 -19.76 -20.42
N SER A 126 -2.89 -18.54 -20.39
CA SER A 126 -1.47 -18.25 -20.16
C SER A 126 -1.20 -17.69 -18.76
N ARG A 127 -2.20 -17.65 -17.88
CA ARG A 127 -2.10 -17.00 -16.55
C ARG A 127 -0.93 -17.51 -15.72
N GLU A 128 -0.69 -18.81 -15.69
CA GLU A 128 0.44 -19.36 -14.93
C GLU A 128 1.80 -18.83 -15.44
N ASP A 129 1.98 -18.81 -16.75
CA ASP A 129 3.19 -18.25 -17.40
C ASP A 129 3.32 -16.74 -17.17
N ILE A 130 2.20 -16.01 -17.23
CA ILE A 130 2.16 -14.57 -16.96
C ILE A 130 2.52 -14.28 -15.49
N CYS A 131 2.02 -15.07 -14.54
CA CYS A 131 2.43 -14.95 -13.13
C CYS A 131 3.94 -15.10 -12.96
N ASN A 132 4.55 -16.09 -13.61
CA ASN A 132 6.00 -16.29 -13.54
C ASN A 132 6.75 -15.09 -14.13
N LYS A 133 6.31 -14.56 -15.27
CA LYS A 133 6.88 -13.35 -15.87
C LYS A 133 6.72 -12.11 -15.00
N ILE A 134 5.61 -11.96 -14.29
CA ILE A 134 5.41 -10.86 -13.34
C ILE A 134 6.44 -10.96 -12.20
N VAL A 135 6.69 -12.16 -11.67
CA VAL A 135 7.71 -12.38 -10.63
C VAL A 135 9.10 -12.02 -11.14
N GLU A 136 9.46 -12.44 -12.35
CA GLU A 136 10.74 -12.10 -13.00
C GLU A 136 10.87 -10.58 -13.20
N ALA A 137 9.86 -9.93 -13.78
CA ALA A 137 9.83 -8.49 -13.98
C ALA A 137 9.91 -7.72 -12.65
N ALA A 138 9.22 -8.19 -11.60
CA ALA A 138 9.27 -7.57 -10.29
C ALA A 138 10.68 -7.63 -9.67
N HIS A 139 11.38 -8.75 -9.86
CA HIS A 139 12.76 -8.91 -9.43
C HIS A 139 13.71 -7.96 -10.20
N GLU A 140 13.55 -7.82 -11.52
CA GLU A 140 14.34 -6.89 -12.33
C GLU A 140 14.14 -5.44 -11.87
N VAL A 141 12.89 -5.01 -11.70
CA VAL A 141 12.59 -3.64 -11.23
C VAL A 141 13.24 -3.37 -9.88
N LEU A 142 13.22 -4.31 -8.93
CA LEU A 142 13.80 -4.09 -7.59
C LEU A 142 15.29 -3.76 -7.61
N ILE A 143 16.03 -4.27 -8.62
CA ILE A 143 17.46 -4.03 -8.80
C ILE A 143 17.72 -2.59 -9.27
N ASP A 144 16.89 -2.11 -10.20
CA ASP A 144 17.14 -0.85 -10.92
C ASP A 144 16.39 0.37 -10.35
N TRP A 145 15.41 0.15 -9.46
CA TRP A 145 14.51 1.18 -8.90
C TRP A 145 15.14 2.04 -7.80
#